data_AF-A0A1Q5HF14-F1
#
_entry.id   AF-A0A1Q5HF14-F1
#
_cell.length_a   1.000
_cell.length_b   1.000
_cell.length_c   1.000
_cell.angle_alpha   90.00
_cell.angle_beta   90.00
_cell.angle_gamma   90.00
#
_symmetry.space_group_name_H-M   'P 1'
#
loop_
_entity.id
_entity.type
_entity.pdbx_description
1 polymer ?
#
loop_
_entity_poly.entity_id
_entity_poly.type
_entity_poly.pdbx_seq_one_letter_code
_entity_poly.pdbx_strand_id
1 'polypeptide(L)'
;MSNYTFDFVQADAVLTDMHRINGQIQSSLEEMERTVEASLAEWTGAAQQQYHVSKAAWNQAADSMVGYLEQARQTLLRISDNYGTTEQRHAMIWNDVRGG
;
A
#
# COMPACT_ATOMS: atom_id res chain seq x y z
N MET A 1 -24.84 21.82 -2.38
CA MET A 1 -23.47 21.30 -2.63
C MET A 1 -23.35 20.05 -1.81
N SER A 2 -23.12 18.89 -2.42
CA SER A 2 -22.84 17.66 -1.66
C SER A 2 -21.49 17.86 -0.98
N ASN A 3 -21.48 17.92 0.36
CA ASN A 3 -20.23 17.86 1.12
C ASN A 3 -19.66 16.46 0.93
N TYR A 4 -18.72 16.31 0.01
CA TYR A 4 -17.89 15.11 -0.06
C TYR A 4 -16.86 15.19 1.06
N THR A 5 -17.19 14.64 2.22
CA THR A 5 -16.23 14.41 3.29
C THR A 5 -15.40 13.18 2.94
N PHE A 6 -14.10 13.34 2.77
CA PHE A 6 -13.18 12.21 2.60
C PHE A 6 -13.08 11.44 3.93
N ASP A 7 -13.32 10.12 3.90
CA ASP A 7 -13.22 9.26 5.08
C ASP A 7 -11.78 8.78 5.26
N PHE A 8 -11.01 9.53 6.05
CA PHE A 8 -9.63 9.21 6.38
C PHE A 8 -9.48 7.92 7.19
N VAL A 9 -10.47 7.57 8.00
CA VAL A 9 -10.43 6.35 8.82
C VAL A 9 -10.55 5.13 7.93
N GLN A 10 -11.49 5.15 6.97
CA GLN A 10 -11.63 4.07 6.01
C GLN A 10 -10.39 3.93 5.12
N ALA A 11 -9.81 5.05 4.68
CA ALA A 11 -8.61 5.01 3.84
C ALA A 11 -7.39 4.41 4.56
N ASP A 12 -7.17 4.76 5.83
CA ASP A 12 -6.09 4.19 6.65
C ASP A 12 -6.30 2.69 6.92
N ALA A 13 -7.55 2.28 7.17
CA ALA A 13 -7.91 0.87 7.36
C ALA A 13 -7.57 0.04 6.11
N VAL A 14 -7.89 0.54 4.91
CA VAL A 14 -7.56 -0.14 3.64
C VAL A 14 -6.05 -0.28 3.46
N LEU A 15 -5.25 0.75 3.77
CA LEU A 15 -3.79 0.65 3.68
C LEU A 15 -3.21 -0.38 4.67
N THR A 16 -3.76 -0.43 5.88
CA THR A 16 -3.38 -1.42 6.89
C THR A 16 -3.70 -2.84 6.42
N ASP A 17 -4.88 -3.05 5.85
CA ASP A 17 -5.27 -4.34 5.29
C ASP A 17 -4.39 -4.75 4.11
N MET A 18 -4.08 -3.81 3.19
CA MET A 18 -3.18 -4.09 2.08
C MET A 18 -1.77 -4.45 2.56
N HIS A 19 -1.25 -3.78 3.59
CA HIS A 19 0.05 -4.13 4.18
C HIS A 19 0.03 -5.55 4.78
N ARG A 20 -1.04 -5.90 5.50
CA ARG A 20 -1.23 -7.25 6.04
C ARG A 20 -1.30 -8.30 4.92
N ILE A 21 -2.05 -8.04 3.86
CA ILE A 21 -2.16 -8.93 2.70
C ILE A 21 -0.80 -9.08 2.00
N ASN A 22 -0.02 -8.01 1.87
CA ASN A 22 1.31 -8.10 1.29
C ASN A 22 2.25 -9.00 2.11
N GLY A 23 2.20 -8.91 3.44
CA GLY A 23 2.94 -9.82 4.31
C GLY A 23 2.51 -11.29 4.12
N GLN A 24 1.21 -11.54 3.94
CA GLN A 24 0.71 -12.89 3.62
C GLN A 24 1.23 -13.38 2.27
N ILE A 25 1.28 -12.52 1.25
CA ILE A 25 1.86 -12.84 -0.07
C ILE A 25 3.34 -13.23 0.08
N GLN A 26 4.14 -12.45 0.81
CA GLN A 26 5.55 -12.78 1.05
C GLN A 26 5.72 -14.14 1.73
N SER A 27 4.95 -14.42 2.79
CA SER A 27 4.99 -15.73 3.46
C SER A 27 4.60 -16.89 2.54
N SER A 28 3.57 -16.70 1.70
CA SER A 28 3.17 -17.73 0.71
C SER A 28 4.24 -17.94 -0.37
N LEU A 29 4.92 -16.88 -0.81
CA LEU A 29 6.06 -17.02 -1.73
C LEU A 29 7.19 -17.81 -1.06
N GLU A 30 7.56 -17.51 0.19
CA GLU A 30 8.60 -18.24 0.93
C GLU A 30 8.25 -19.73 1.14
N GLU A 31 6.99 -20.05 1.40
CA GLU A 31 6.54 -21.44 1.55
C GLU A 31 6.58 -22.20 0.21
N MET A 32 6.11 -21.56 -0.86
CA MET A 32 6.21 -22.09 -2.22
C MET A 32 7.66 -22.31 -2.62
N GLU A 33 8.55 -21.35 -2.35
CA GLU A 33 9.98 -21.44 -2.62
C GLU A 33 10.59 -22.64 -1.90
N ARG A 34 10.35 -22.81 -0.60
CA ARG A 34 10.84 -23.98 0.17
C ARG A 34 10.38 -25.30 -0.44
N THR A 35 9.14 -25.37 -0.91
CA THR A 35 8.56 -26.58 -1.50
C THR A 35 9.16 -26.87 -2.88
N VAL A 36 9.31 -25.85 -3.72
CA VAL A 36 9.84 -25.99 -5.08
C VAL A 36 11.34 -26.29 -5.04
N GLU A 37 12.11 -25.57 -4.23
CA GLU A 37 13.57 -25.72 -4.10
C GLU A 37 13.96 -27.12 -3.64
N ALA A 38 13.11 -27.80 -2.85
CA ALA A 38 13.33 -29.18 -2.44
C ALA A 38 13.39 -30.17 -3.62
N SER A 39 12.70 -29.90 -4.73
CA SER A 39 12.69 -30.74 -5.94
C SER A 39 13.42 -30.11 -7.13
N LEU A 40 13.91 -28.86 -6.99
CA LEU A 40 14.44 -28.07 -8.11
C LEU A 40 15.67 -28.71 -8.77
N ALA A 41 16.45 -29.48 -8.00
CA ALA A 41 17.62 -30.21 -8.52
C ALA A 41 17.23 -31.33 -9.50
N GLU A 42 15.99 -31.82 -9.46
CA GLU A 42 15.47 -32.86 -10.35
C GLU A 42 14.86 -32.27 -11.63
N TRP A 43 14.70 -30.95 -11.69
CA TRP A 43 14.08 -30.28 -12.83
C TRP A 43 15.07 -30.12 -13.98
N THR A 44 14.55 -30.11 -15.20
CA THR A 44 15.38 -29.87 -16.39
C THR A 44 15.85 -28.40 -16.46
N GLY A 45 17.02 -28.16 -17.05
CA GLY A 45 17.71 -26.85 -16.96
C GLY A 45 16.88 -25.64 -17.43
N ALA A 46 16.00 -25.80 -18.41
CA ALA A 46 15.11 -24.72 -18.85
C ALA A 46 14.04 -24.38 -17.80
N ALA A 47 13.46 -25.39 -17.13
CA ALA A 47 12.48 -25.18 -16.08
C ALA A 47 13.12 -24.55 -14.83
N GLN A 48 14.33 -24.97 -14.47
CA GLN A 48 15.10 -24.38 -13.38
C GLN A 48 15.41 -22.90 -13.65
N GLN A 49 15.86 -22.56 -14.85
CA GLN A 49 16.12 -21.17 -15.25
C GLN A 49 14.85 -20.32 -15.18
N GLN A 50 13.73 -20.82 -15.72
CA GLN A 50 12.46 -20.11 -15.68
C GLN A 50 11.96 -19.91 -14.24
N TYR A 51 12.16 -20.89 -13.36
CA TYR A 51 11.84 -20.74 -11.94
C TYR A 51 12.60 -19.57 -11.31
N HIS A 52 13.92 -19.47 -11.52
CA HIS A 52 14.71 -18.36 -10.98
C HIS A 52 14.27 -16.99 -11.51
N VAL A 53 13.92 -16.90 -12.80
CA VAL A 53 13.37 -15.68 -13.40
C VAL A 53 12.04 -15.30 -12.74
N SER A 54 11.12 -16.25 -12.60
CA SER A 54 9.82 -16.02 -11.97
C SER A 54 9.96 -15.65 -10.50
N LYS A 55 10.84 -16.33 -9.76
CA LYS A 55 11.16 -16.04 -8.35
C LYS A 55 11.61 -14.60 -8.18
N ALA A 56 12.56 -14.14 -9.00
CA ALA A 56 13.03 -12.76 -8.94
C ALA A 56 11.89 -11.74 -9.19
N ALA A 57 11.02 -12.01 -10.17
CA ALA A 57 9.89 -11.13 -10.49
C ALA A 57 8.85 -11.07 -9.37
N TRP A 58 8.53 -12.20 -8.74
CA TRP A 58 7.59 -12.24 -7.62
C TRP A 58 8.11 -11.48 -6.40
N ASN A 59 9.39 -11.69 -6.05
CA ASN A 59 10.01 -11.01 -4.92
C ASN A 59 10.10 -9.50 -5.17
N GLN A 60 10.49 -9.08 -6.37
CA GLN A 60 10.48 -7.67 -6.75
C GLN A 60 9.08 -7.04 -6.64
N ALA A 61 8.04 -7.75 -7.08
CA ALA A 61 6.67 -7.24 -7.01
C ALA A 61 6.19 -7.08 -5.56
N ALA A 62 6.45 -8.08 -4.71
CA ALA A 62 6.10 -8.05 -3.28
C ALA A 62 6.82 -6.91 -2.54
N ASP A 63 8.09 -6.67 -2.84
CA ASP A 63 8.88 -5.56 -2.27
C ASP A 63 8.39 -4.20 -2.76
N SER A 64 8.07 -4.09 -4.04
CA SER A 64 7.54 -2.84 -4.63
C SER A 64 6.23 -2.41 -3.98
N MET A 65 5.39 -3.39 -3.61
CA MET A 65 4.10 -3.13 -2.97
C MET A 65 4.25 -2.45 -1.61
N VAL A 66 5.30 -2.78 -0.83
CA VAL A 66 5.61 -2.07 0.41
C VAL A 66 5.89 -0.58 0.14
N GLY A 67 6.68 -0.30 -0.89
CA GLY A 67 7.00 1.07 -1.30
C GLY A 67 5.77 1.86 -1.74
N TYR A 68 4.85 1.25 -2.49
CA TYR A 68 3.62 1.91 -2.92
C TYR A 68 2.67 2.19 -1.75
N LEU A 69 2.56 1.27 -0.79
CA LEU A 69 1.73 1.46 0.40
C LEU A 69 2.23 2.61 1.27
N GLU A 70 3.54 2.75 1.41
CA GLU A 70 4.13 3.88 2.13
C GLU A 70 3.88 5.22 1.41
N GLN A 71 4.05 5.26 0.08
CA GLN A 71 3.72 6.45 -0.72
C GLN A 71 2.23 6.82 -0.62
N ALA A 72 1.35 5.82 -0.61
CA ALA A 72 -0.08 6.02 -0.43
C ALA A 72 -0.39 6.61 0.96
N ARG A 73 0.22 6.08 2.03
CA ARG A 73 0.10 6.60 3.39
C ARG A 73 0.53 8.07 3.48
N GLN A 74 1.70 8.40 2.93
CA GLN A 74 2.19 9.79 2.91
C GLN A 74 1.28 10.72 2.12
N THR A 75 0.62 10.22 1.07
CA THR A 75 -0.34 10.99 0.30
C THR A 75 -1.62 11.25 1.09
N LEU A 76 -2.14 10.24 1.81
CA LEU A 76 -3.29 10.43 2.70
C LEU A 76 -3.00 11.44 3.82
N LEU A 77 -1.81 11.40 4.43
CA LEU A 77 -1.40 12.37 5.45
C LEU A 77 -1.39 13.79 4.89
N ARG A 78 -0.81 14.01 3.70
CA ARG A 78 -0.81 15.32 3.04
C ARG A 78 -2.23 15.81 2.71
N ILE A 79 -3.13 14.92 2.29
CA ILE A 79 -4.53 15.27 2.04
C ILE A 79 -5.21 15.68 3.36
N SER A 80 -4.97 14.95 4.45
CA SER A 80 -5.51 15.25 5.78
C SER A 80 -5.08 16.64 6.27
N ASP A 81 -3.78 16.95 6.19
CA ASP A 81 -3.24 18.25 6.60
C ASP A 81 -3.84 19.40 5.77
N ASN A 82 -3.99 19.21 4.45
CA ASN A 82 -4.60 20.20 3.57
C ASN A 82 -6.09 20.42 3.87
N TYR A 83 -6.84 19.35 4.20
CA TYR A 83 -8.24 19.47 4.60
C TYR A 83 -8.39 20.19 5.94
N GLY A 84 -7.61 19.80 6.96
CA GLY A 84 -7.64 20.43 8.29
C GLY A 84 -7.31 21.92 8.24
N THR A 85 -6.28 22.31 7.47
CA THR A 85 -5.89 23.72 7.30
C THR A 85 -6.92 24.53 6.50
N THR A 86 -7.56 23.94 5.48
CA THR A 86 -8.59 24.62 4.69
C THR A 86 -9.87 24.85 5.50
N GLU A 87 -10.34 23.84 6.23
CA GLU A 87 -11.54 23.96 7.07
C GLU A 87 -11.33 24.99 8.19
N GLN A 88 -10.16 24.97 8.85
CA GLN A 88 -9.80 25.98 9.87
C GLN A 88 -9.77 27.39 9.30
N ARG A 89 -9.19 27.59 8.11
CA ARG A 89 -9.15 28.91 7.45
C ARG A 89 -10.54 29.40 7.07
N HIS A 90 -11.40 28.53 6.53
CA HIS A 90 -12.78 28.89 6.21
C HIS A 90 -13.57 29.25 7.47
N ALA A 91 -13.41 28.49 8.56
CA ALA A 91 -14.05 28.80 9.84
C ALA A 91 -13.61 30.17 10.40
N MET A 92 -12.32 30.52 10.28
CA MET A 92 -11.80 31.83 10.71
C MET A 92 -12.39 32.98 9.89
N ILE A 93 -12.37 32.89 8.56
CA ILE A 93 -12.92 33.93 7.66
C ILE A 93 -14.42 34.12 7.93
N TRP A 94 -15.14 33.02 8.15
CA TRP A 94 -16.59 33.11 8.34
C TRP A 94 -16.99 33.67 9.71
N ASN A 95 -16.16 33.46 10.73
CA ASN A 95 -16.33 34.08 12.05
C ASN A 95 -15.99 35.58 12.02
N ASP A 96 -14.97 35.97 11.26
CA ASP A 96 -14.59 37.37 11.02
C ASP A 96 -15.72 38.15 10.31
N VAL A 97 -16.35 37.55 9.29
CA VAL A 97 -17.46 38.16 8.53
C VAL A 97 -18.75 38.33 9.36
N ARG A 98 -18.90 37.63 10.49
CA ARG A 98 -20.10 37.71 11.36
C ARG A 98 -19.90 38.39 12.70
N GLY A 99 -18.66 38.74 13.03
CA GLY A 99 -18.29 39.46 14.25
C GLY A 99 -18.16 40.98 14.08
N GLY A 100 -18.56 41.54 12.93
CA GLY A 100 -18.55 42.99 12.64
C GLY A 100 -19.94 43.60 12.54
#